data_AF-A0A537XVA8-F1
#
_entry.id   AF-A0A537XVA8-F1
#
_cell.length_a   1.000
_cell.length_b   1.000
_cell.length_c   1.000
_cell.angle_alpha   90.00
_cell.angle_beta   90.00
_cell.angle_gamma   90.00
#
_symmetry.space_group_name_H-M   'P 1'
#
loop_
_entity.id
_entity.type
_entity.pdbx_description
1 polymer ?
#
loop_
_entity_poly.entity_id
_entity_poly.type
_entity_poly.pdbx_seq_one_letter_code
_entity_poly.pdbx_strand_id
1 'polypeptide(L)'
;MPRHAQHVPGAPRVRLHGGLPPRGRPAHGGAGRVRSDRPCLRGADVAAAEDPQVLNDLACVAPDLGRYLVEFAYGDVYARPGMSLRRRELAAVAALGALGNATPQLRFHAQGARNAGAMEPEINEARSGQTSGALGAQDREIVAVARLTALGTPRRPELLVHIHDLLDAGGSPTDVVETILLMAVFAGFPAALNGMAAAAQVFAERSGGARPGG
;
A
#
# COMPACT_ATOMS: atom_id res chain seq x y z
N MET A 1 55.34 -8.79 9.45
CA MET A 1 54.76 -10.04 9.97
C MET A 1 53.31 -10.17 9.50
N PRO A 2 53.01 -10.73 8.31
CA PRO A 2 51.65 -11.01 7.90
C PRO A 2 51.28 -12.48 8.20
N ARG A 3 50.09 -12.68 8.80
CA ARG A 3 49.58 -13.99 9.25
C ARG A 3 49.09 -14.83 8.07
N HIS A 4 49.52 -16.10 8.05
CA HIS A 4 49.04 -17.13 7.14
C HIS A 4 47.56 -17.46 7.39
N ALA A 5 46.72 -17.37 6.36
CA ALA A 5 45.35 -17.88 6.37
C ALA A 5 45.38 -19.40 6.15
N GLN A 6 44.75 -20.15 7.06
CA GLN A 6 44.65 -21.61 7.03
C GLN A 6 43.62 -22.06 5.98
N HIS A 7 43.98 -23.08 5.21
CA HIS A 7 43.18 -23.70 4.17
C HIS A 7 42.16 -24.68 4.78
N VAL A 8 40.87 -24.49 4.49
CA VAL A 8 39.80 -25.43 4.87
C VAL A 8 39.44 -26.28 3.64
N PRO A 9 39.65 -27.62 3.65
CA PRO A 9 39.30 -28.48 2.52
C PRO A 9 37.85 -29.00 2.67
N GLY A 10 37.03 -28.89 1.60
CA GLY A 10 35.73 -29.59 1.57
C GLY A 10 34.59 -28.99 0.73
N ALA A 11 34.73 -27.82 0.09
CA ALA A 11 33.65 -27.28 -0.75
C ALA A 11 33.72 -27.81 -2.20
N PRO A 12 32.61 -28.29 -2.80
CA PRO A 12 32.60 -28.77 -4.18
C PRO A 12 32.83 -27.62 -5.18
N ARG A 13 33.78 -27.81 -6.10
CA ARG A 13 34.10 -26.88 -7.19
C ARG A 13 33.03 -26.96 -8.28
N VAL A 14 32.19 -25.93 -8.40
CA VAL A 14 31.33 -25.74 -9.58
C VAL A 14 32.21 -25.30 -10.76
N ARG A 15 32.34 -26.17 -11.79
CA ARG A 15 32.96 -25.78 -13.06
C ARG A 15 31.95 -24.99 -13.89
N LEU A 16 32.19 -23.69 -14.05
CA LEU A 16 31.51 -22.88 -15.06
C LEU A 16 32.17 -23.16 -16.41
N HIS A 17 31.59 -24.07 -17.20
CA HIS A 17 31.90 -24.19 -18.63
C HIS A 17 30.89 -23.35 -19.42
N GLY A 18 31.36 -22.34 -20.15
CA GLY A 18 30.56 -21.61 -21.15
C GLY A 18 30.90 -20.13 -21.21
N GLY A 19 31.64 -19.72 -22.25
CA GLY A 19 31.96 -18.31 -22.51
C GLY A 19 30.72 -17.47 -22.83
N LEU A 20 30.80 -16.19 -22.51
CA LEU A 20 29.76 -15.20 -22.78
C LEU A 20 29.57 -15.05 -24.31
N PRO A 21 28.35 -15.21 -24.86
CA PRO A 21 28.11 -14.97 -26.28
C PRO A 21 28.28 -13.47 -26.61
N PRO A 22 28.63 -13.11 -27.86
CA PRO A 22 28.81 -11.73 -28.26
C PRO A 22 27.48 -10.95 -28.15
N ARG A 23 27.59 -9.70 -27.70
CA ARG A 23 26.46 -8.77 -27.54
C ARG A 23 25.81 -8.46 -28.89
N GLY A 24 24.79 -9.25 -29.26
CA GLY A 24 23.81 -8.87 -30.27
C GLY A 24 22.92 -7.75 -29.74
N ARG A 25 22.61 -6.75 -30.57
CA ARG A 25 21.58 -5.74 -30.26
C ARG A 25 20.26 -6.47 -29.98
N PRO A 26 19.51 -6.16 -28.91
CA PRO A 26 18.21 -6.77 -28.71
C PRO A 26 17.30 -6.33 -29.85
N ALA A 27 16.78 -7.31 -30.60
CA ALA A 27 15.67 -7.11 -31.50
C ALA A 27 14.46 -6.63 -30.68
N HIS A 28 13.84 -5.54 -31.09
CA HIS A 28 12.57 -5.07 -30.54
C HIS A 28 11.47 -6.09 -30.87
N GLY A 29 11.35 -7.14 -30.05
CA GLY A 29 10.17 -8.00 -29.97
C GLY A 29 9.16 -7.30 -29.06
N GLY A 30 8.04 -6.86 -29.65
CA GLY A 30 6.98 -6.15 -28.95
C GLY A 30 6.37 -7.00 -27.84
N ALA A 31 6.77 -6.73 -26.59
CA ALA A 31 5.86 -6.91 -25.47
C ALA A 31 4.70 -5.94 -25.71
N GLY A 32 3.53 -6.49 -26.03
CA GLY A 32 2.32 -5.71 -26.25
C GLY A 32 2.14 -4.72 -25.12
N ARG A 33 2.15 -3.42 -25.45
CA ARG A 33 1.63 -2.41 -24.53
C ARG A 33 0.20 -2.84 -24.22
N VAL A 34 -0.06 -3.29 -23.00
CA VAL A 34 -1.41 -3.27 -22.46
C VAL A 34 -1.73 -1.78 -22.32
N ARG A 35 -2.19 -1.16 -23.41
CA ARG A 35 -2.93 0.09 -23.31
C ARG A 35 -4.20 -0.29 -22.57
N SER A 36 -4.29 0.13 -21.32
CA SER A 36 -5.58 0.20 -20.66
C SER A 36 -6.44 1.13 -21.52
N ASP A 37 -7.46 0.62 -22.20
CA ASP A 37 -8.42 1.42 -22.97
C ASP A 37 -9.32 2.28 -22.04
N ARG A 38 -8.92 2.46 -20.77
CA ARG A 38 -9.55 3.39 -19.86
C ARG A 38 -9.24 4.82 -20.33
N PRO A 39 -10.27 5.67 -20.53
CA PRO A 39 -10.05 7.04 -20.93
C PRO A 39 -9.15 7.72 -19.90
N CYS A 40 -8.06 8.31 -20.38
CA CYS A 40 -7.16 9.13 -19.57
C CYS A 40 -8.00 10.17 -18.83
N LEU A 41 -7.93 10.16 -17.50
CA LEU A 41 -8.63 11.09 -16.62
C LEU A 41 -8.48 12.53 -17.14
N ARG A 42 -9.58 13.26 -17.28
CA ARG A 42 -9.55 14.66 -17.76
C ARG A 42 -9.14 15.58 -16.63
N GLY A 43 -8.68 16.79 -16.98
CA GLY A 43 -8.10 17.81 -16.09
C GLY A 43 -8.86 18.19 -14.79
N ALA A 44 -10.08 17.71 -14.58
CA ALA A 44 -10.84 17.89 -13.34
C ALA A 44 -10.66 16.71 -12.35
N ASP A 45 -10.30 15.52 -12.82
CA ASP A 45 -10.08 14.31 -12.02
C ASP A 45 -8.65 14.23 -11.45
N VAL A 46 -7.72 15.00 -12.01
CA VAL A 46 -6.34 15.19 -11.52
C VAL A 46 -6.26 16.09 -10.28
N ALA A 47 -7.38 16.64 -9.79
CA ALA A 47 -7.40 17.35 -8.51
C ALA A 47 -7.08 16.45 -7.30
N ALA A 48 -7.06 15.12 -7.51
CA ALA A 48 -6.56 14.13 -6.55
C ALA A 48 -5.12 13.67 -6.85
N ALA A 49 -4.53 14.00 -8.00
CA ALA A 49 -3.16 13.59 -8.32
C ALA A 49 -2.14 14.42 -7.52
N GLU A 50 -1.02 13.80 -7.15
CA GLU A 50 0.14 14.41 -6.50
C GLU A 50 0.49 15.82 -6.99
N ASP A 51 1.19 16.59 -6.16
CA ASP A 51 1.73 17.91 -6.51
C ASP A 51 2.37 17.86 -7.93
N PRO A 52 1.95 18.71 -8.88
CA PRO A 52 2.50 18.75 -10.24
C PRO A 52 4.04 18.81 -10.27
N GLN A 53 4.66 19.37 -9.23
CA GLN A 53 6.10 19.39 -9.08
C GLN A 53 6.72 17.99 -8.97
N VAL A 54 6.08 17.03 -8.30
CA VAL A 54 6.55 15.64 -8.18
C VAL A 54 6.66 14.98 -9.56
N LEU A 55 5.67 15.22 -10.43
CA LEU A 55 5.69 14.67 -11.79
C LEU A 55 6.77 15.33 -12.65
N ASN A 56 6.99 16.64 -12.49
CA ASN A 56 8.05 17.37 -13.18
C ASN A 56 9.44 16.86 -12.78
N ASP A 57 9.66 16.65 -11.47
CA ASP A 57 10.92 16.15 -10.94
C ASP A 57 11.24 14.73 -11.45
N LEU A 58 10.20 13.90 -11.64
CA LEU A 58 10.34 12.54 -12.17
C LEU A 58 10.55 12.48 -13.69
N ALA A 59 10.17 13.52 -14.45
CA ALA A 59 10.13 13.48 -15.91
C ALA A 59 11.48 13.15 -16.55
N CYS A 60 12.59 13.62 -15.97
CA CYS A 60 13.93 13.40 -16.50
C CYS A 60 14.64 12.15 -15.93
N VAL A 61 14.26 11.68 -14.73
CA VAL A 61 14.96 10.58 -14.04
C VAL A 61 14.20 9.24 -14.17
N ALA A 62 12.89 9.26 -13.97
CA ALA A 62 12.05 8.07 -13.92
C ALA A 62 10.61 8.38 -14.39
N PRO A 63 10.40 8.73 -15.67
CA PRO A 63 9.09 9.11 -16.19
C PRO A 63 8.04 8.00 -16.03
N ASP A 64 8.45 6.73 -16.07
CA ASP A 64 7.55 5.60 -15.81
C ASP A 64 7.02 5.58 -14.38
N LEU A 65 7.78 6.05 -13.40
CA LEU A 65 7.30 6.17 -12.02
C LEU A 65 6.20 7.22 -11.91
N GLY A 66 6.36 8.37 -12.58
CA GLY A 66 5.31 9.39 -12.68
C GLY A 66 4.05 8.83 -13.35
N ARG A 67 4.22 8.05 -14.42
CA ARG A 67 3.11 7.35 -15.08
C ARG A 67 2.41 6.35 -14.13
N TYR A 68 3.15 5.57 -13.34
CA TYR A 68 2.55 4.63 -12.38
C TYR A 68 1.80 5.34 -11.25
N LEU A 69 2.29 6.47 -10.77
CA LEU A 69 1.56 7.29 -9.79
C LEU A 69 0.20 7.70 -10.37
N VAL A 70 0.18 8.24 -11.58
CA VAL A 70 -1.06 8.71 -12.22
C VAL A 70 -1.99 7.55 -12.59
N GLU A 71 -1.50 6.56 -13.32
CA GLU A 71 -2.34 5.48 -13.87
C GLU A 71 -2.74 4.46 -12.81
N PHE A 72 -1.78 3.94 -12.04
CA PHE A 72 -2.04 2.87 -11.07
C PHE A 72 -2.51 3.41 -9.72
N ALA A 73 -1.78 4.35 -9.11
CA ALA A 73 -2.17 4.81 -7.77
C ALA A 73 -3.48 5.61 -7.83
N TYR A 74 -3.55 6.66 -8.66
CA TYR A 74 -4.75 7.50 -8.73
C TYR A 74 -5.84 6.96 -9.67
N GLY A 75 -5.46 6.58 -10.89
CA GLY A 75 -6.40 6.11 -11.93
C GLY A 75 -7.05 4.77 -11.63
N ASP A 76 -6.36 3.88 -10.92
CA ASP A 76 -6.89 2.58 -10.53
C ASP A 76 -7.23 2.55 -9.03
N VAL A 77 -6.25 2.63 -8.12
CA VAL A 77 -6.48 2.33 -6.70
C VAL A 77 -7.40 3.35 -6.01
N TYR A 78 -7.16 4.65 -6.18
CA TYR A 78 -8.01 5.70 -5.57
C TYR A 78 -9.38 5.85 -6.25
N ALA A 79 -9.44 5.67 -7.57
CA ALA A 79 -10.68 5.82 -8.33
C ALA A 79 -11.70 4.68 -8.09
N ARG A 80 -11.31 3.60 -7.39
CA ARG A 80 -12.19 2.47 -7.13
C ARG A 80 -13.45 2.87 -6.34
N PRO A 81 -14.63 2.39 -6.76
CA PRO A 81 -15.82 2.48 -5.95
C PRO A 81 -15.71 1.49 -4.78
N GLY A 82 -16.13 1.89 -3.58
CA GLY A 82 -16.18 1.00 -2.42
C GLY A 82 -15.73 1.65 -1.11
N MET A 83 -14.93 2.71 -1.18
CA MET A 83 -14.55 3.51 -0.02
C MET A 83 -14.52 4.99 -0.39
N SER A 84 -15.00 5.85 0.51
CA SER A 84 -14.98 7.30 0.31
C SER A 84 -13.56 7.84 0.30
N LEU A 85 -13.33 8.93 -0.45
CA LEU A 85 -12.04 9.60 -0.50
C LEU A 85 -11.56 9.98 0.92
N ARG A 86 -12.46 10.48 1.77
CA ARG A 86 -12.15 10.83 3.18
C ARG A 86 -11.51 9.66 3.95
N ARG A 87 -12.05 8.45 3.83
CA ARG A 87 -11.51 7.25 4.49
C ARG A 87 -10.18 6.80 3.88
N ARG A 88 -10.04 6.88 2.55
CA ARG A 88 -8.77 6.58 1.86
C ARG A 88 -7.65 7.50 2.34
N GLU A 89 -7.91 8.80 2.43
CA GLU A 89 -6.92 9.77 2.90
C GLU A 89 -6.55 9.57 4.38
N LEU A 90 -7.52 9.29 5.25
CA LEU A 90 -7.23 8.95 6.65
C LEU A 90 -6.38 7.66 6.76
N ALA A 91 -6.68 6.64 5.96
CA ALA A 91 -5.88 5.41 5.90
C ALA A 91 -4.45 5.66 5.39
N ALA A 92 -4.29 6.49 4.36
CA ALA A 92 -2.98 6.91 3.84
C ALA A 92 -2.16 7.65 4.90
N VAL A 93 -2.77 8.62 5.60
CA VAL A 93 -2.16 9.36 6.72
C VAL A 93 -1.72 8.41 7.82
N ALA A 94 -2.53 7.40 8.17
CA ALA A 94 -2.20 6.43 9.20
C ALA A 94 -1.02 5.53 8.81
N ALA A 95 -0.98 5.06 7.56
CA ALA A 95 0.11 4.26 7.02
C ALA A 95 1.42 5.07 6.98
N LEU A 96 1.39 6.27 6.40
CA LEU A 96 2.57 7.14 6.27
C LEU A 96 3.08 7.61 7.65
N GLY A 97 2.17 7.91 8.57
CA GLY A 97 2.50 8.23 9.96
C GLY A 97 3.20 7.08 10.68
N ALA A 98 2.76 5.84 10.44
CA ALA A 98 3.38 4.64 11.01
C ALA A 98 4.76 4.32 10.42
N LEU A 99 4.94 4.52 9.10
CA LEU A 99 6.21 4.29 8.42
C LEU A 99 7.26 5.36 8.77
N GLY A 100 6.84 6.61 8.98
CA GLY A 100 7.69 7.69 9.50
C GLY A 100 8.81 8.15 8.57
N ASN A 101 8.80 7.72 7.29
CA ASN A 101 9.90 7.95 6.35
C ASN A 101 9.51 8.78 5.10
N ALA A 102 8.26 9.22 5.00
CA ALA A 102 7.69 9.88 3.83
C ALA A 102 6.94 11.17 4.18
N THR A 103 7.64 12.11 4.84
CA THR A 103 7.06 13.37 5.35
C THR A 103 6.36 14.22 4.27
N PRO A 104 6.90 14.40 3.05
CA PRO A 104 6.20 15.16 2.00
C PRO A 104 4.84 14.56 1.66
N GLN A 105 4.78 13.24 1.46
CA GLN A 105 3.55 12.50 1.16
C GLN A 105 2.58 12.55 2.34
N LEU A 106 3.07 12.44 3.58
CA LEU A 106 2.22 12.58 4.77
C LEU A 106 1.55 13.95 4.84
N ARG A 107 2.27 15.03 4.48
CA ARG A 107 1.68 16.37 4.42
C ARG A 107 0.65 16.49 3.30
N PHE A 108 0.95 15.93 2.13
CA PHE A 108 0.02 15.92 0.99
C PHE A 108 -1.29 15.22 1.35
N HIS A 109 -1.23 13.98 1.87
CA HIS A 109 -2.42 13.21 2.25
C HIS A 109 -3.14 13.78 3.48
N ALA A 110 -2.43 14.42 4.43
CA ALA A 110 -3.10 15.15 5.50
C ALA A 110 -3.93 16.32 4.95
N GLN A 111 -3.42 17.04 3.95
CA GLN A 111 -4.20 18.08 3.28
C GLN A 111 -5.34 17.49 2.43
N GLY A 112 -5.10 16.38 1.74
CA GLY A 112 -6.12 15.61 1.02
C GLY A 112 -7.28 15.20 1.94
N ALA A 113 -6.96 14.69 3.14
CA ALA A 113 -7.95 14.34 4.15
C ALA A 113 -8.82 15.53 4.56
N ARG A 114 -8.21 16.71 4.80
CA ARG A 114 -8.96 17.96 5.09
C ARG A 114 -9.88 18.34 3.94
N ASN A 115 -9.37 18.32 2.70
CA ASN A 115 -10.15 18.65 1.51
C ASN A 115 -11.33 17.68 1.32
N ALA A 116 -11.16 16.43 1.73
CA ALA A 116 -12.21 15.41 1.74
C ALA A 116 -13.15 15.48 2.98
N GLY A 117 -12.98 16.46 3.87
CA GLY A 117 -13.85 16.73 5.00
C GLY A 117 -13.46 16.06 6.33
N ALA A 118 -12.23 15.56 6.48
CA ALA A 118 -11.73 15.13 7.79
C ALA A 118 -11.36 16.33 8.68
N MET A 119 -11.66 16.25 9.97
CA MET A 119 -11.30 17.29 10.93
C MET A 119 -9.86 17.12 11.43
N GLU A 120 -9.27 18.23 11.90
CA GLU A 120 -7.89 18.23 12.41
C GLU A 120 -7.63 17.21 13.54
N PRO A 121 -8.53 17.02 14.53
CA PRO A 121 -8.35 16.00 15.56
C PRO A 121 -8.30 14.57 14.98
N GLU A 122 -9.11 14.29 13.95
CA GLU A 122 -9.16 12.98 13.28
C GLU A 122 -7.86 12.69 12.52
N ILE A 123 -7.32 13.69 11.83
CA ILE A 123 -6.06 13.59 11.10
C ILE A 123 -4.90 13.39 12.08
N ASN A 124 -4.88 14.10 13.20
CA ASN A 124 -3.87 13.93 14.24
C ASN A 124 -3.93 12.55 14.89
N GLU A 125 -5.14 12.05 15.14
CA GLU A 125 -5.35 10.69 15.64
C GLU A 125 -4.85 9.65 14.63
N ALA A 126 -5.26 9.76 13.37
CA ALA A 126 -4.81 8.88 12.30
C ALA A 126 -3.28 8.87 12.17
N ARG A 127 -2.64 10.06 12.16
CA ARG A 127 -1.18 10.22 12.01
C ARG A 127 -0.39 9.62 13.18
N SER A 128 -0.80 9.93 14.42
CA SER A 128 -0.05 9.53 15.62
C SER A 128 -0.33 8.10 16.06
N GLY A 129 -1.55 7.63 15.80
CA GLY A 129 -2.06 6.34 16.27
C GLY A 129 -2.46 6.30 17.74
N GLN A 130 -2.41 7.44 18.41
CA GLN A 130 -2.86 7.56 19.78
C GLN A 130 -4.36 7.81 19.78
N THR A 131 -5.15 6.90 20.36
CA THR A 131 -6.60 7.06 20.48
C THR A 131 -6.94 8.32 21.27
N SER A 132 -7.53 9.30 20.61
CA SER A 132 -8.00 10.55 21.23
C SER A 132 -9.53 10.60 21.39
N GLY A 133 -10.24 9.70 20.73
CA GLY A 133 -11.70 9.68 20.65
C GLY A 133 -12.27 10.53 19.51
N ALA A 134 -11.43 11.11 18.66
CA ALA A 134 -11.85 11.96 17.55
C ALA A 134 -12.47 11.16 16.40
N LEU A 135 -11.87 10.01 16.06
CA LEU A 135 -12.40 9.12 15.02
C LEU A 135 -13.64 8.38 15.53
N GLY A 136 -14.64 8.19 14.66
CA GLY A 136 -15.73 7.24 14.91
C GLY A 136 -15.21 5.79 14.93
N ALA A 137 -15.98 4.85 15.49
CA ALA A 137 -15.55 3.46 15.68
C ALA A 137 -15.07 2.81 14.38
N GLN A 138 -15.87 2.83 13.31
CA GLN A 138 -15.50 2.26 12.02
C GLN A 138 -14.23 2.90 11.43
N ASP A 139 -14.12 4.24 11.47
CA ASP A 139 -12.97 4.95 10.91
C ASP A 139 -11.69 4.70 11.72
N ARG A 140 -11.82 4.51 13.04
CA ARG A 140 -10.71 4.13 13.93
C ARG A 140 -10.12 2.78 13.54
N GLU A 141 -10.97 1.82 13.23
CA GLU A 141 -10.51 0.48 12.82
C GLU A 141 -9.93 0.49 11.40
N ILE A 142 -10.47 1.30 10.48
CA ILE A 142 -9.87 1.51 9.14
C ILE A 142 -8.42 2.02 9.27
N VAL A 143 -8.17 3.04 10.09
CA VAL A 143 -6.80 3.58 10.25
C VAL A 143 -5.87 2.58 10.96
N ALA A 144 -6.40 1.76 11.88
CA ALA A 144 -5.63 0.70 12.52
C ALA A 144 -5.23 -0.41 11.52
N VAL A 145 -6.17 -0.89 10.71
CA VAL A 145 -5.92 -1.87 9.64
C VAL A 145 -4.88 -1.34 8.66
N ALA A 146 -4.98 -0.09 8.22
CA ALA A 146 -4.00 0.54 7.34
C ALA A 146 -2.60 0.58 7.97
N ARG A 147 -2.49 1.09 9.21
CA ARG A 147 -1.23 1.15 9.96
C ARG A 147 -0.57 -0.22 10.09
N LEU A 148 -1.33 -1.21 10.57
CA LEU A 148 -0.78 -2.52 10.89
C LEU A 148 -0.38 -3.29 9.62
N THR A 149 -1.16 -3.13 8.55
CA THR A 149 -0.78 -3.64 7.22
C THR A 149 0.53 -3.01 6.74
N ALA A 150 0.67 -1.68 6.85
CA ALA A 150 1.88 -0.97 6.43
C ALA A 150 3.14 -1.39 7.21
N LEU A 151 3.00 -1.71 8.50
CA LEU A 151 4.09 -2.20 9.35
C LEU A 151 4.44 -3.68 9.13
N GLY A 152 3.60 -4.43 8.41
CA GLY A 152 3.88 -5.78 7.94
C GLY A 152 3.76 -6.91 8.97
N THR A 153 4.38 -8.06 8.67
CA THR A 153 4.18 -9.36 9.35
C THR A 153 4.29 -9.34 10.88
N PRO A 154 5.20 -8.58 11.52
CA PRO A 154 5.27 -8.54 12.98
C PRO A 154 3.98 -8.04 13.65
N ARG A 155 3.10 -7.38 12.90
CA ARG A 155 1.81 -6.84 13.37
C ARG A 155 0.61 -7.70 12.99
N ARG A 156 0.83 -8.91 12.45
CA ARG A 156 -0.26 -9.78 11.99
C ARG A 156 -1.27 -10.11 13.10
N PRO A 157 -0.88 -10.48 14.33
CA PRO A 157 -1.84 -10.79 15.39
C PRO A 157 -2.79 -9.61 15.67
N GLU A 158 -2.25 -8.41 15.78
CA GLU A 158 -3.04 -7.19 15.99
C GLU A 158 -3.89 -6.86 14.76
N LEU A 159 -3.35 -7.06 13.55
CA LEU A 159 -4.10 -6.85 12.31
C LEU A 159 -5.36 -7.73 12.24
N LEU A 160 -5.26 -9.01 12.65
CA LEU A 160 -6.43 -9.89 12.69
C LEU A 160 -7.51 -9.33 13.62
N VAL A 161 -7.13 -8.90 14.82
CA VAL A 161 -8.04 -8.29 15.80
C VAL A 161 -8.75 -7.07 15.20
N HIS A 162 -7.99 -6.12 14.64
CA HIS A 162 -8.59 -4.90 14.07
C HIS A 162 -9.44 -5.15 12.82
N ILE A 163 -9.21 -6.23 12.07
CA ILE A 163 -10.14 -6.64 11.00
C ILE A 163 -11.46 -7.17 11.59
N HIS A 164 -11.42 -7.91 12.70
CA HIS A 164 -12.65 -8.27 13.41
C HIS A 164 -13.36 -7.03 13.94
N ASP A 165 -12.65 -6.16 14.64
CA ASP A 165 -13.21 -4.95 15.26
C ASP A 165 -13.82 -4.02 14.20
N LEU A 166 -13.20 -3.88 13.02
CA LEU A 166 -13.77 -3.12 11.90
C LEU A 166 -15.13 -3.66 11.48
N LEU A 167 -15.24 -4.99 11.34
CA LEU A 167 -16.50 -5.63 10.95
C LEU A 167 -17.56 -5.52 12.05
N ASP A 168 -17.16 -5.61 13.32
CA ASP A 168 -18.06 -5.47 14.47
C ASP A 168 -18.53 -4.03 14.68
N ALA A 169 -17.71 -3.05 14.29
CA ALA A 169 -18.05 -1.63 14.24
C ALA A 169 -18.97 -1.26 13.05
N GLY A 170 -19.48 -2.24 12.31
CA GLY A 170 -20.37 -2.05 11.15
C GLY A 170 -19.65 -1.83 9.83
N GLY A 171 -18.33 -2.02 9.79
CA GLY A 171 -17.55 -2.06 8.56
C GLY A 171 -17.91 -3.26 7.69
N SER A 172 -17.76 -3.09 6.38
CA SER A 172 -17.97 -4.14 5.40
C SER A 172 -16.66 -4.88 5.06
N PRO A 173 -16.73 -6.11 4.52
CA PRO A 173 -15.57 -6.74 3.89
C PRO A 173 -14.94 -5.87 2.80
N THR A 174 -15.73 -5.04 2.11
CA THR A 174 -15.24 -4.07 1.13
C THR A 174 -14.38 -3.01 1.79
N ASP A 175 -14.74 -2.48 2.97
CA ASP A 175 -13.90 -1.51 3.69
C ASP A 175 -12.51 -2.11 4.03
N VAL A 176 -12.48 -3.36 4.49
CA VAL A 176 -11.22 -4.08 4.77
C VAL A 176 -10.38 -4.22 3.50
N VAL A 177 -10.98 -4.70 2.41
CA VAL A 177 -10.29 -4.94 1.13
C VAL A 177 -9.77 -3.63 0.54
N GLU A 178 -10.58 -2.58 0.50
CA GLU A 178 -10.15 -1.28 -0.04
C GLU A 178 -9.03 -0.65 0.80
N THR A 179 -9.05 -0.84 2.13
CA THR A 179 -7.99 -0.36 3.02
C THR A 179 -6.66 -1.08 2.74
N ILE A 180 -6.68 -2.41 2.65
CA ILE A 180 -5.46 -3.20 2.43
C ILE A 180 -4.94 -3.04 1.00
N LEU A 181 -5.82 -2.91 0.00
CA LEU A 181 -5.44 -2.65 -1.38
C LEU A 181 -4.68 -1.32 -1.51
N LEU A 182 -5.13 -0.29 -0.79
CA LEU A 182 -4.44 1.01 -0.73
C LEU A 182 -2.99 0.87 -0.25
N MET A 183 -2.69 -0.11 0.61
CA MET A 183 -1.33 -0.33 1.10
C MET A 183 -0.36 -0.82 0.02
N ALA A 184 -0.85 -1.31 -1.13
CA ALA A 184 0.01 -1.59 -2.28
C ALA A 184 0.73 -0.32 -2.78
N VAL A 185 0.11 0.85 -2.61
CA VAL A 185 0.69 2.16 -2.96
C VAL A 185 1.64 2.66 -1.88
N PHE A 186 1.24 2.60 -0.61
CA PHE A 186 2.00 3.25 0.48
C PHE A 186 3.06 2.38 1.15
N ALA A 187 2.87 1.05 1.16
CA ALA A 187 3.76 0.10 1.81
C ALA A 187 4.25 -1.01 0.85
N GLY A 188 3.79 -0.98 -0.40
CA GLY A 188 4.15 -1.94 -1.44
C GLY A 188 3.35 -3.25 -1.39
N PHE A 189 3.42 -4.00 -2.49
CA PHE A 189 2.70 -5.27 -2.65
C PHE A 189 2.96 -6.31 -1.56
N PRO A 190 4.19 -6.51 -1.03
CA PRO A 190 4.42 -7.51 0.02
C PRO A 190 3.57 -7.26 1.28
N ALA A 191 3.44 -6.00 1.71
CA ALA A 191 2.60 -5.62 2.85
C ALA A 191 1.12 -5.88 2.56
N ALA A 192 0.64 -5.44 1.39
CA ALA A 192 -0.75 -5.64 0.97
C ALA A 192 -1.12 -7.13 0.83
N LEU A 193 -0.24 -7.97 0.28
CA LEU A 193 -0.47 -9.41 0.14
C LEU A 193 -0.58 -10.10 1.51
N ASN A 194 0.32 -9.76 2.43
CA ASN A 194 0.26 -10.28 3.81
C ASN A 194 -1.01 -9.83 4.54
N GLY A 195 -1.44 -8.57 4.32
CA GLY A 195 -2.71 -8.05 4.82
C GLY A 195 -3.90 -8.80 4.24
N MET A 196 -3.95 -9.04 2.93
CA MET A 196 -5.04 -9.78 2.29
C MET A 196 -5.12 -11.22 2.79
N ALA A 197 -3.99 -11.86 3.05
CA ALA A 197 -3.96 -13.17 3.70
C ALA A 197 -4.49 -13.15 5.15
N ALA A 198 -4.37 -12.03 5.87
CA ALA A 198 -5.02 -11.84 7.17
C ALA A 198 -6.53 -11.67 7.02
N ALA A 199 -6.97 -10.83 6.09
CA ALA A 199 -8.39 -10.61 5.81
C ALA A 199 -9.10 -11.90 5.38
N ALA A 200 -8.50 -12.67 4.48
CA ALA A 200 -9.03 -13.96 4.02
C ALA A 200 -9.23 -14.95 5.18
N GLN A 201 -8.31 -14.97 6.14
CA GLN A 201 -8.45 -15.78 7.35
C GLN A 201 -9.68 -15.35 8.16
N VAL A 202 -9.79 -14.06 8.50
CA VAL A 202 -10.93 -13.53 9.28
C VAL A 202 -12.27 -13.77 8.58
N PHE A 203 -12.34 -13.59 7.26
CA PHE A 203 -13.55 -13.85 6.49
C PHE A 203 -13.95 -15.32 6.52
N ALA A 204 -12.98 -16.25 6.43
CA ALA A 204 -13.23 -17.68 6.54
C ALA A 204 -13.75 -18.06 7.94
N GLU A 205 -13.13 -17.53 9.00
CA GLU A 205 -13.54 -17.75 10.38
C GLU A 205 -14.98 -17.26 10.64
N ARG A 206 -15.34 -16.08 10.15
CA ARG A 206 -16.69 -15.52 10.28
C ARG A 206 -17.73 -16.26 9.44
N SER A 207 -17.36 -16.75 8.26
CA SER A 207 -18.27 -17.52 7.39
C SER A 207 -18.54 -18.93 7.91
N GLY A 208 -17.55 -19.57 8.56
CA GLY A 208 -17.69 -20.87 9.23
C GLY A 208 -18.34 -20.80 10.62
N GLY A 209 -18.50 -19.59 11.17
CA GLY A 209 -19.04 -19.34 12.51
C GLY A 209 -20.53 -18.95 12.57
N ALA A 210 -21.28 -19.06 11.46
CA ALA A 210 -22.74 -18.89 11.50
C ALA A 210 -23.36 -19.94 12.46
N ARG A 211 -23.71 -19.51 13.68
CA ARG A 211 -24.38 -20.35 14.68
C ARG A 211 -25.64 -20.99 14.07
N PRO A 212 -25.83 -22.32 14.14
CA PRO A 212 -27.15 -22.90 13.97
C PRO A 212 -27.95 -22.64 15.26
N GLY A 213 -29.13 -22.02 15.12
CA GLY A 213 -30.16 -21.99 16.17
C GLY A 213 -30.54 -20.59 16.67
N GLY A 214 -31.54 -20.01 16.00
CA GLY A 214 -32.56 -19.17 16.62
C GLY A 214 -33.87 -19.96 16.67
#